data_AF-A0A5C7KX59-F1
#
_entry.id   AF-A0A5C7KX59-F1
#
_cell.length_a   1.000
_cell.length_b   1.000
_cell.length_c   1.000
_cell.angle_alpha   90.00
_cell.angle_beta   90.00
_cell.angle_gamma   90.00
#
_symmetry.space_group_name_H-M   'P 1'
#
loop_
_entity.id
_entity.type
_entity.pdbx_description
1 polymer ?
#
loop_
_entity_poly.entity_id
_entity_poly.type
_entity_poly.pdbx_seq_one_letter_code
_entity_poly.pdbx_strand_id
1 'polypeptide(L)'
;MLDHTPENTSPPLTAADFAVLGLRFSEARTAVIRKAVRQTVRKLRETEAETEFDNEEVVANMADVAVATYRVLDPRRRQRFWERLNLSFGVSFEDESAERKRIPPGQLPQLVNQANTPRQQDSHSFNVSP
;
A
#
# COMPACT_ATOMS: atom_id res chain seq x y z
N MET A 1 18.65 38.81 7.22
CA MET A 1 18.12 37.88 6.21
C MET A 1 18.92 36.59 6.36
N LEU A 2 18.36 35.56 6.99
CA LEU A 2 18.99 34.26 7.14
C LEU A 2 18.50 33.39 5.98
N ASP A 3 19.39 33.11 5.02
CA ASP A 3 19.17 32.11 3.99
C ASP A 3 19.13 30.73 4.65
N HIS A 4 17.93 30.28 5.04
CA HIS A 4 17.69 28.90 5.41
C HIS A 4 17.50 28.08 4.13
N THR A 5 18.59 27.71 3.49
CA THR A 5 18.57 26.54 2.61
C THR A 5 18.56 25.30 3.50
N PRO A 6 17.49 24.49 3.52
CA PRO A 6 17.51 23.25 4.26
C PRO A 6 18.56 22.34 3.62
N GLU A 7 19.68 22.12 4.33
CA GLU A 7 20.64 21.10 3.95
C GLU A 7 19.92 19.76 3.95
N ASN A 8 19.64 19.27 2.74
CA ASN A 8 19.06 17.96 2.55
C ASN A 8 20.16 16.92 2.77
N THR A 9 20.39 16.53 4.02
CA THR A 9 21.44 15.62 4.48
C THR A 9 21.24 14.16 4.03
N SER A 10 20.20 13.87 3.24
CA SER A 10 19.93 12.52 2.77
C SER A 10 20.73 12.23 1.50
N PRO A 11 21.49 11.11 1.45
CA PRO A 11 22.24 10.77 0.24
C PRO A 11 21.30 10.61 -0.97
N PRO A 12 21.76 11.02 -2.16
CA PRO A 12 20.95 11.00 -3.37
C PRO A 12 20.53 9.56 -3.72
N LEU A 13 19.36 9.44 -4.35
CA LEU A 13 18.87 8.15 -4.81
C LEU A 13 19.75 7.62 -5.95
N THR A 14 20.15 6.35 -5.86
CA THR A 14 21.05 5.70 -6.82
C THR A 14 20.30 4.66 -7.65
N ALA A 15 20.89 4.24 -8.78
CA ALA A 15 20.33 3.13 -9.57
C ALA A 15 20.32 1.80 -8.80
N ALA A 16 21.26 1.62 -7.85
CA ALA A 16 21.32 0.44 -7.00
C ALA A 16 20.06 0.29 -6.12
N ASP A 17 19.54 1.40 -5.59
CA ASP A 17 18.32 1.37 -4.77
C ASP A 17 17.09 0.86 -5.56
N PHE A 18 17.04 1.07 -6.88
CA PHE A 18 15.99 0.50 -7.75
C PHE A 18 16.27 -0.95 -8.14
N ALA A 19 17.55 -1.28 -8.37
CA ALA A 19 17.96 -2.62 -8.81
C ALA A 19 17.61 -3.69 -7.76
N VAL A 20 17.69 -3.37 -6.46
CA VAL A 20 17.23 -4.24 -5.35
C VAL A 20 15.76 -4.65 -5.53
N LEU A 21 14.94 -3.76 -6.09
CA LEU A 21 13.52 -4.02 -6.36
C LEU A 21 13.27 -4.59 -7.77
N GLY A 22 14.31 -4.83 -8.56
CA GLY A 22 14.20 -5.24 -9.96
C GLY A 22 13.64 -4.15 -10.88
N LEU A 23 13.78 -2.87 -10.49
CA LEU A 23 13.26 -1.72 -11.23
C LEU A 23 14.35 -0.98 -12.00
N ARG A 24 13.95 -0.31 -13.07
CA ARG A 24 14.75 0.73 -13.73
C ARG A 24 14.58 2.06 -13.02
N PHE A 25 15.57 2.94 -13.11
CA PHE A 25 15.49 4.29 -12.52
C PHE A 25 14.31 5.12 -13.04
N SER A 26 13.87 4.88 -14.29
CA SER A 26 12.69 5.52 -14.89
C SER A 26 11.35 5.02 -14.32
N GLU A 27 11.32 3.90 -13.61
CA GLU A 27 10.12 3.25 -13.05
C GLU A 27 9.80 3.76 -11.64
N ALA A 28 9.83 5.10 -11.50
CA ALA A 28 9.74 5.81 -10.23
C ALA A 28 8.32 5.98 -9.63
N ARG A 29 7.29 5.39 -10.25
CA ARG A 29 5.89 5.58 -9.83
C ARG A 29 5.57 4.75 -8.59
N THR A 30 4.86 5.33 -7.62
CA THR A 30 4.51 4.67 -6.34
C THR A 30 3.84 3.31 -6.53
N ALA A 31 2.88 3.19 -7.46
CA ALA A 31 2.18 1.93 -7.74
C ALA A 31 3.14 0.85 -8.27
N VAL A 32 4.05 1.24 -9.17
CA VAL A 32 5.07 0.34 -9.75
C VAL A 32 6.04 -0.13 -8.66
N ILE A 33 6.50 0.79 -7.80
CA ILE A 33 7.37 0.48 -6.67
C ILE A 33 6.69 -0.51 -5.72
N ARG A 34 5.44 -0.25 -5.29
CA ARG A 34 4.71 -1.17 -4.41
C ARG A 34 4.49 -2.55 -5.04
N LYS A 35 4.18 -2.59 -6.34
CA LYS A 35 4.02 -3.85 -7.08
C LYS A 35 5.34 -4.64 -7.10
N ALA A 36 6.45 -3.98 -7.41
CA ALA A 36 7.77 -4.59 -7.44
C ALA A 36 8.17 -5.12 -6.06
N VAL A 37 7.96 -4.35 -4.99
CA VAL A 37 8.23 -4.80 -3.61
C VAL A 37 7.44 -6.07 -3.28
N ARG A 38 6.14 -6.11 -3.57
CA ARG A 38 5.32 -7.32 -3.34
C ARG A 38 5.86 -8.52 -4.12
N GLN A 39 6.28 -8.31 -5.36
CA GLN A 39 6.85 -9.38 -6.20
C GLN A 39 8.21 -9.87 -5.66
N THR A 40 9.10 -8.96 -5.25
CA THR A 40 10.42 -9.30 -4.70
C THR A 40 10.29 -10.06 -3.38
N VAL A 41 9.44 -9.58 -2.46
CA VAL A 41 9.19 -10.25 -1.17
C VAL A 41 8.59 -11.64 -1.39
N ARG A 42 7.66 -11.78 -2.35
CA ARG A 42 7.07 -13.07 -2.69
C ARG A 42 8.14 -14.05 -3.19
N LYS A 43 9.02 -13.62 -4.10
CA LYS A 43 10.11 -14.45 -4.61
C LYS A 43 11.07 -14.89 -3.51
N LEU A 44 11.46 -13.98 -2.61
CA LEU A 44 12.35 -14.31 -1.49
C LEU A 44 11.74 -15.41 -0.59
N ARG A 45 10.43 -15.35 -0.33
CA ARG A 45 9.73 -16.38 0.45
C ARG A 45 9.58 -17.70 -0.30
N GLU A 46 9.37 -17.66 -1.61
CA GLU A 46 9.34 -18.87 -2.44
C GLU A 46 10.72 -19.56 -2.41
N THR A 47 11.81 -18.79 -2.50
CA THR A 47 13.18 -19.31 -2.36
C THR A 47 13.45 -19.86 -0.95
N GLU A 48 13.02 -19.17 0.11
CA GLU A 48 13.11 -19.67 1.49
C GLU A 48 12.40 -21.02 1.68
N ALA A 49 11.29 -21.24 0.97
CA ALA A 49 10.53 -22.49 1.05
C ALA A 49 11.14 -23.64 0.22
N GLU A 50 11.79 -23.32 -0.91
CA GLU A 50 12.35 -24.30 -1.85
C GLU A 50 13.77 -24.75 -1.52
N THR A 51 14.49 -23.96 -0.73
CA THR A 51 15.91 -24.17 -0.44
C THR A 51 16.18 -24.07 1.06
N GLU A 52 17.05 -24.94 1.60
CA GLU A 52 17.64 -24.77 2.95
C GLU A 52 18.63 -23.58 2.95
N PHE A 53 18.18 -22.41 2.53
CA PHE A 53 18.95 -21.19 2.73
C PHE A 53 19.12 -20.94 4.23
N ASP A 54 20.25 -20.34 4.57
CA ASP A 54 20.43 -19.80 5.90
C ASP A 54 19.38 -18.71 6.13
N ASN A 55 18.62 -18.84 7.21
CA ASN A 55 17.62 -17.86 7.64
C ASN A 55 18.24 -16.46 7.75
N GLU A 56 19.54 -16.37 8.08
CA GLU A 56 20.26 -15.10 8.16
C GLU A 56 20.33 -14.37 6.80
N GLU A 57 20.54 -15.10 5.70
CA GLU A 57 20.62 -14.52 4.35
C GLU A 57 19.25 -13.99 3.89
N VAL A 58 18.18 -14.74 4.16
CA VAL A 58 16.81 -14.30 3.85
C VAL A 58 16.45 -13.03 4.62
N VAL A 59 16.82 -12.96 5.91
CA VAL A 59 16.61 -11.77 6.74
C VAL A 59 17.40 -10.57 6.21
N ALA A 60 18.66 -10.75 5.84
CA ALA A 60 19.50 -9.70 5.26
C ALA A 60 18.89 -9.16 3.96
N ASN A 61 18.49 -10.05 3.05
CA ASN A 61 17.83 -9.67 1.79
C ASN A 61 16.51 -8.93 2.01
N MET A 62 15.72 -9.34 3.01
CA MET A 62 14.47 -8.66 3.36
C MET A 62 14.73 -7.25 3.93
N ALA A 63 15.77 -7.09 4.74
CA ALA A 63 16.20 -5.79 5.25
C ALA A 63 16.64 -4.86 4.12
N ASP A 64 17.40 -5.36 3.15
CA ASP A 64 17.83 -4.60 1.97
C ASP A 64 16.65 -4.14 1.12
N VAL A 65 15.66 -5.01 0.89
CA VAL A 65 14.40 -4.64 0.21
C VAL A 65 13.67 -3.53 0.97
N ALA A 66 13.58 -3.63 2.30
CA ALA A 66 12.92 -2.61 3.11
C ALA A 66 13.64 -1.25 3.04
N VAL A 67 14.97 -1.24 3.15
CA VAL A 67 15.79 -0.03 3.06
C VAL A 67 15.69 0.61 1.68
N ALA A 68 15.81 -0.20 0.61
CA ALA A 68 15.66 0.26 -0.76
C ALA A 68 14.27 0.88 -0.99
N THR A 69 13.22 0.20 -0.51
CA THR A 69 11.83 0.69 -0.60
C THR A 69 11.68 2.05 0.08
N TYR A 70 12.20 2.19 1.31
CA TYR A 70 12.16 3.45 2.04
C TYR A 70 12.85 4.57 1.27
N ARG A 71 14.07 4.32 0.75
CA ARG A 71 14.83 5.32 0.00
C ARG A 71 14.12 5.75 -1.27
N VAL A 72 13.62 4.80 -2.05
CA VAL A 72 12.95 5.07 -3.32
C VAL A 72 11.63 5.83 -3.12
N LEU A 73 10.93 5.58 -2.02
CA LEU A 73 9.68 6.29 -1.69
C LEU A 73 9.90 7.64 -0.97
N ASP A 74 11.14 8.01 -0.60
CA ASP A 74 11.41 9.30 0.04
C ASP A 74 11.46 10.42 -1.01
N PRO A 75 10.50 11.36 -1.02
CA PRO A 75 10.51 12.48 -1.96
C PRO A 75 11.73 13.39 -1.77
N ARG A 76 12.31 13.49 -0.57
CA ARG A 76 13.49 14.33 -0.32
C ARG A 76 14.71 13.82 -1.08
N ARG A 77 14.77 12.53 -1.38
CA ARG A 77 15.88 11.90 -2.11
C ARG A 77 15.75 12.01 -3.62
N ARG A 78 14.61 12.48 -4.12
CA ARG A 78 14.36 12.70 -5.56
C ARG A 78 14.91 14.05 -5.99
N GLN A 79 15.78 14.05 -6.99
CA GLN A 79 16.39 15.27 -7.51
C GLN A 79 15.39 16.14 -8.26
N ARG A 80 14.52 15.53 -9.08
CA ARG A 80 13.59 16.27 -9.94
C ARG A 80 12.29 16.59 -9.20
N PHE A 81 11.79 17.82 -9.38
CA PHE A 81 10.54 18.26 -8.78
C PHE A 81 9.34 17.37 -9.15
N TRP A 82 9.23 16.97 -10.41
CA TRP A 82 8.14 16.09 -10.87
C TRP A 82 8.18 14.69 -10.24
N GLU A 83 9.36 14.16 -9.96
CA GLU A 83 9.50 12.88 -9.27
C GLU A 83 9.02 12.98 -7.82
N ARG A 84 9.27 14.11 -7.16
CA ARG A 84 8.72 14.41 -5.82
C ARG A 84 7.21 14.46 -5.83
N LEU A 85 6.65 15.22 -6.77
CA LEU A 85 5.19 15.35 -6.90
C LEU A 85 4.51 14.01 -7.16
N ASN A 86 5.09 13.15 -8.00
CA ASN A 86 4.54 11.81 -8.28
C ASN A 86 4.47 10.90 -7.05
N LEU A 87 5.29 11.14 -6.02
CA LEU A 87 5.21 10.44 -4.74
C LEU A 87 4.17 11.05 -3.79
N SER A 88 4.01 12.37 -3.82
CA SER A 88 3.10 13.12 -2.95
C SER A 88 1.64 13.05 -3.40
N PHE A 89 1.38 13.06 -4.70
CA PHE A 89 0.05 12.82 -5.24
C PHE A 89 -0.21 11.32 -5.22
N GLY A 90 -0.65 10.84 -4.06
CA GLY A 90 -1.12 9.48 -3.81
C GLY A 90 -2.38 9.16 -4.61
N VAL A 91 -2.35 9.33 -5.92
CA VAL A 91 -3.38 8.84 -6.84
C VAL A 91 -3.18 7.34 -6.97
N SER A 92 -3.49 6.63 -5.90
CA SER A 92 -3.79 5.21 -5.96
C SER A 92 -5.18 5.10 -6.59
N PHE A 93 -5.26 5.07 -7.93
CA PHE A 93 -6.43 4.52 -8.61
C PHE A 93 -6.50 2.99 -8.45
N GLU A 94 -5.53 2.38 -7.77
CA GLU A 94 -5.58 0.98 -7.35
C GLU A 94 -6.27 0.85 -5.99
N ASP A 95 -7.55 1.24 -5.95
CA ASP A 95 -8.53 0.68 -5.01
C ASP A 95 -9.86 0.41 -5.73
N GLU A 96 -9.77 0.01 -7.01
CA GLU A 96 -10.91 -0.59 -7.73
C GLU A 96 -11.15 -2.06 -7.32
N SER A 97 -10.37 -2.59 -6.38
CA SER A 97 -10.50 -3.96 -5.88
C SER A 97 -11.06 -4.06 -4.46
N ALA A 98 -11.20 -2.96 -3.71
CA ALA A 98 -12.19 -2.89 -2.65
C ALA A 98 -13.58 -2.81 -3.31
N GLU A 99 -14.02 -3.95 -3.84
CA GLU A 99 -15.39 -4.45 -3.84
C GLU A 99 -16.44 -3.39 -3.53
N ARG A 100 -16.53 -2.36 -4.39
CA ARG A 100 -17.75 -1.59 -4.55
C ARG A 100 -18.69 -2.64 -5.09
N LYS A 101 -19.47 -3.27 -4.22
CA LYS A 101 -20.73 -3.93 -4.56
C LYS A 101 -21.48 -2.91 -5.39
N ARG A 102 -21.27 -2.95 -6.71
CA ARG A 102 -21.97 -2.12 -7.66
C ARG A 102 -23.40 -2.60 -7.52
N ILE A 103 -24.20 -1.84 -6.79
CA ILE A 103 -25.63 -2.08 -6.70
C ILE A 103 -26.10 -2.03 -8.15
N PRO A 104 -26.60 -3.13 -8.72
CA PRO A 104 -27.04 -3.14 -10.10
C PRO A 104 -28.10 -2.05 -10.29
N PRO A 105 -28.08 -1.32 -11.42
CA PRO A 105 -29.07 -0.28 -11.69
C PRO A 105 -30.47 -0.90 -11.61
N GLY A 106 -31.24 -0.51 -10.59
CA GLY A 106 -32.55 -1.08 -10.26
C GLY A 106 -32.72 -1.56 -8.80
N GLN A 107 -31.63 -1.80 -8.05
CA GLN A 107 -31.71 -2.24 -6.64
C GLN A 107 -31.69 -1.09 -5.61
N LEU A 108 -31.40 0.15 -6.03
CA LEU A 108 -31.40 1.32 -5.13
C LEU A 108 -32.77 1.59 -4.47
N PRO A 109 -33.92 1.50 -5.17
CA PRO A 109 -35.22 1.76 -4.54
C PRO A 109 -35.58 0.73 -3.46
N GLN A 110 -35.13 -0.52 -3.58
CA GLN A 110 -35.47 -1.59 -2.65
C GLN A 110 -34.70 -1.49 -1.33
N LEU A 111 -33.44 -1.04 -1.36
CA LEU A 111 -32.63 -0.84 -0.16
C LEU A 111 -33.13 0.35 0.68
N VAL A 112 -33.62 1.41 0.04
CA VAL A 112 -34.22 2.56 0.73
C VAL A 112 -35.53 2.17 1.43
N ASN A 113 -36.31 1.24 0.86
CA ASN A 113 -37.55 0.76 1.48
C ASN A 113 -37.30 -0.21 2.66
N GLN A 114 -36.21 -0.99 2.64
CA GLN A 114 -35.85 -1.85 3.77
C GLN A 114 -35.28 -1.08 4.96
N ALA A 115 -34.60 0.05 4.74
CA ALA A 115 -34.09 0.89 5.82
C ALA A 115 -35.19 1.67 6.57
N ASN A 116 -36.40 1.76 5.99
CA ASN A 116 -37.55 2.47 6.56
C ASN A 116 -38.62 1.55 7.17
N THR A 117 -38.34 0.25 7.34
CA THR A 117 -39.27 -0.60 8.08
C THR A 117 -39.17 -0.29 9.57
N PRO A 118 -40.28 0.12 10.24
CA PRO A 118 -40.28 0.28 11.67
C PRO A 118 -39.96 -1.07 12.31
N ARG A 119 -38.90 -1.09 13.11
CA ARG A 119 -38.47 -2.23 13.91
C ARG A 119 -39.68 -2.67 14.76
N GLN A 120 -40.34 -3.78 14.41
CA GLN A 120 -41.34 -4.36 15.28
C GLN A 120 -40.63 -4.71 16.59
N GLN A 121 -40.98 -3.99 17.66
CA GLN A 121 -40.56 -4.34 19.00
C GLN A 121 -41.27 -5.64 19.34
N ASP A 122 -40.52 -6.73 19.35
CA ASP A 122 -40.97 -8.01 19.91
C ASP A 122 -41.25 -7.79 21.40
N SER A 123 -42.52 -7.56 21.72
CA SER A 123 -43.05 -7.58 23.07
C SER A 123 -43.10 -9.03 23.55
N HIS A 124 -41.94 -9.56 23.95
CA HIS A 124 -41.89 -10.80 24.71
C HIS A 124 -42.42 -10.57 26.12
N SER A 125 -43.69 -10.95 26.31
CA SER A 125 -44.35 -11.11 27.60
C SER A 125 -43.52 -12.01 28.52
N PHE A 126 -43.04 -11.44 29.63
CA PHE A 126 -42.48 -12.21 30.74
C PHE A 126 -43.62 -12.95 31.46
N ASN A 127 -43.74 -14.26 31.22
CA ASN A 127 -44.53 -15.14 32.08
C ASN A 127 -43.66 -15.54 33.27
N VAL A 128 -43.92 -14.94 34.44
CA VAL A 128 -43.43 -15.43 35.72
C VAL A 128 -44.56 -16.26 36.33
N SER A 129 -44.35 -17.56 36.48
CA SER A 129 -45.26 -18.48 37.18
C SER A 129 -44.90 -18.57 38.67
N PRO A 130 -45.89 -18.89 39.54
CA PRO A 130 -45.88 -18.63 40.98
C PRO A 130 -44.96 -19.54 41.82
#